data_AF-A0AAJ2NTC3-F1
#
_entry.id   AF-A0AAJ2NTC3-F1
#
_cell.length_a   1.000
_cell.length_b   1.000
_cell.length_c   1.000
_cell.angle_alpha   90.00
_cell.angle_beta   90.00
_cell.angle_gamma   90.00
#
_symmetry.space_group_name_H-M   'P 1'
#
loop_
_entity.id
_entity.type
_entity.pdbx_description
1 polymer ?
#
loop_
_entity_poly.entity_id
_entity_poly.type
_entity_poly.pdbx_seq_one_letter_code
_entity_poly.pdbx_strand_id
1 'polypeptide(L)' 'YPVPGTNIATHTKIRKGQMEKGWAESETVVEASFSFAPSDHAAMETRCATAEIFPDGNIIIMTASQAPFMAKRLIADYFG' A
#
# COMPACT_ATOMS: atom_id res chain seq x y z
N TYR A 1 -1.59 -11.98 -7.42
CA TYR A 1 -2.24 -11.63 -8.70
C TYR A 1 -3.74 -11.61 -8.50
N PRO A 2 -4.46 -10.69 -9.15
CA PRO A 2 -5.92 -10.64 -9.10
C PRO A 2 -6.53 -11.89 -9.70
N VAL A 3 -7.71 -12.29 -9.22
CA VAL A 3 -8.46 -13.42 -9.79
C VAL A 3 -9.35 -12.90 -10.92
N PRO A 4 -9.09 -13.27 -12.20
CA PRO A 4 -9.83 -12.73 -13.33
C PRO A 4 -11.35 -12.94 -13.22
N GLY A 5 -12.13 -11.93 -13.61
CA GLY A 5 -13.59 -11.99 -13.57
C GLY A 5 -14.20 -11.90 -12.17
N THR A 6 -13.41 -11.53 -11.15
CA THR A 6 -13.90 -11.37 -9.77
C THR A 6 -13.45 -10.03 -9.17
N ASN A 7 -13.99 -9.68 -8.00
CA ASN A 7 -13.57 -8.52 -7.22
C ASN A 7 -12.38 -8.83 -6.27
N ILE A 8 -11.64 -9.93 -6.48
CA ILE A 8 -10.52 -10.34 -5.63
C ILE A 8 -9.21 -9.82 -6.21
N ALA A 9 -8.69 -8.73 -5.64
CA ALA A 9 -7.43 -8.12 -6.09
C ALA A 9 -6.18 -8.94 -5.70
N THR A 10 -6.18 -9.55 -4.52
CA THR A 10 -5.08 -10.41 -4.03
C THR A 10 -5.63 -11.50 -3.10
N HIS A 11 -5.09 -12.71 -3.20
CA HIS A 11 -5.36 -13.81 -2.28
C HIS A 11 -4.04 -14.51 -1.91
N THR A 12 -3.59 -14.34 -0.67
CA THR A 12 -2.34 -14.90 -0.16
C THR A 12 -2.63 -15.90 0.96
N LYS A 13 -2.10 -17.12 0.83
CA LYS A 13 -2.19 -18.15 1.87
C LYS A 13 -0.88 -18.24 2.64
N ILE A 14 -0.91 -17.99 3.94
CA ILE A 14 0.24 -18.15 4.84
C ILE A 14 0.06 -19.46 5.61
N ARG A 15 1.05 -20.35 5.56
CA ARG A 15 1.05 -21.65 6.27
C ARG A 15 2.41 -21.85 6.93
N LYS A 16 2.41 -22.12 8.23
CA LYS A 16 3.63 -22.38 9.01
C LYS A 16 3.31 -23.38 10.10
N GLY A 17 4.18 -24.38 10.30
CA GLY A 17 3.98 -25.44 11.29
C GLY A 17 2.92 -26.48 10.88
N GLN A 18 2.49 -27.30 11.84
CA GLN A 18 1.50 -28.37 11.69
C GLN A 18 0.24 -28.02 12.49
N MET A 19 -0.75 -27.40 11.83
CA MET A 19 -1.97 -26.90 12.51
C MET A 19 -2.80 -28.02 13.13
N GLU A 20 -2.92 -29.18 12.47
CA GLU A 20 -3.68 -30.32 12.98
C GLU A 20 -3.14 -30.80 14.33
N LYS A 21 -1.82 -30.93 14.45
CA LYS A 21 -1.15 -31.26 15.71
C LYS A 21 -1.41 -30.18 16.77
N GLY A 22 -1.26 -28.91 16.39
CA GLY A 22 -1.47 -27.78 17.28
C GLY A 22 -2.88 -27.75 17.89
N TRP A 23 -3.92 -27.98 17.08
CA TRP A 23 -5.29 -28.04 17.58
C TRP A 23 -5.56 -29.29 18.43
N ALA A 24 -5.03 -30.45 18.02
CA ALA A 24 -5.22 -31.71 18.76
C ALA A 24 -4.56 -31.72 20.14
N GLU A 25 -3.39 -31.07 20.28
CA GLU A 25 -2.64 -31.03 21.53
C GLU A 25 -3.01 -29.83 22.43
N SER A 26 -3.85 -28.91 21.96
CA SER A 26 -4.26 -27.74 22.74
C SER A 26 -5.35 -28.09 23.75
N GLU A 27 -5.16 -27.68 25.01
CA GLU A 27 -6.19 -27.78 26.04
C GLU A 27 -7.38 -26.85 25.77
N THR A 28 -7.15 -25.72 25.11
CA THR A 28 -8.19 -24.74 24.78
C THR A 28 -7.94 -24.11 23.41
N VAL A 29 -9.01 -23.93 22.64
CA VAL A 29 -9.00 -23.22 21.35
C VAL A 29 -9.96 -22.03 21.46
N VAL A 30 -9.49 -20.84 21.09
CA VAL A 30 -10.30 -19.62 21.08
C VAL A 30 -10.40 -19.11 19.64
N GLU A 31 -11.63 -18.92 19.19
CA GLU A 31 -11.94 -18.36 17.87
C GLU A 31 -12.71 -17.06 18.04
N ALA A 32 -12.35 -16.05 17.26
CA ALA A 32 -13.01 -14.75 17.28
C ALA A 32 -12.95 -14.09 15.91
N SER A 33 -13.95 -13.26 15.63
CA SER A 33 -14.02 -12.44 14.42
C SER A 33 -13.80 -10.99 14.78
N PHE A 34 -12.89 -10.33 14.06
CA PHE A 34 -12.55 -8.93 14.27
C PHE A 34 -12.70 -8.16 12.96
N SER A 35 -13.02 -6.88 13.06
CA SER A 35 -13.09 -5.96 11.92
C SER A 35 -12.62 -4.58 12.35
N PHE A 36 -12.12 -3.80 11.40
CA PHE A 36 -11.64 -2.44 11.61
C PHE A 36 -12.28 -1.52 10.58
N ALA A 37 -12.67 -0.32 11.02
CA ALA A 37 -13.06 0.75 10.12
C ALA A 37 -11.81 1.33 9.42
N PRO A 38 -11.93 1.83 8.18
CA PRO A 38 -10.86 2.61 7.57
C PRO A 38 -10.50 3.83 8.43
N SER A 39 -9.21 4.12 8.53
CA SER A 39 -8.68 5.33 9.15
C SER A 39 -7.79 6.08 8.16
N ASP A 40 -7.70 7.40 8.33
CA ASP A 40 -6.76 8.24 7.59
C ASP A 40 -5.54 8.54 8.48
N HIS A 41 -4.41 8.86 7.85
CA HIS A 41 -3.24 9.39 8.53
C HIS A 41 -3.52 10.78 9.12
N ALA A 42 -4.46 11.54 8.54
CA ALA A 42 -4.89 12.85 9.02
C ALA A 42 -3.71 13.82 9.30
N ALA A 43 -2.76 13.86 8.35
CA ALA A 43 -1.63 14.78 8.45
C ALA A 43 -2.12 16.23 8.51
N MET A 44 -1.52 17.03 9.41
CA MET A 44 -1.90 18.44 9.60
C MET A 44 -1.62 19.29 8.36
N GLU A 45 -0.54 18.99 7.64
CA GLU A 45 -0.28 19.55 6.32
C GLU A 45 -1.08 18.78 5.26
N THR A 46 -1.91 19.48 4.50
CA THR A 46 -2.63 18.89 3.37
C THR A 46 -1.67 18.63 2.20
N ARG A 47 -1.95 17.59 1.41
CA ARG A 47 -1.17 17.27 0.21
C ARG A 47 -1.06 18.49 -0.71
N CYS A 48 0.16 18.87 -1.05
CA CYS A 48 0.46 20.02 -1.90
C CYS A 48 1.62 19.72 -2.86
N ALA A 49 1.66 20.44 -3.98
CA ALA A 49 2.77 20.43 -4.92
C ALA A 49 2.83 21.74 -5.71
N THR A 50 4.04 22.13 -6.10
CA THR A 50 4.32 23.17 -7.08
C THR A 50 5.29 22.61 -8.12
N ALA A 51 5.08 22.96 -9.38
CA ALA A 51 5.90 22.52 -10.49
C ALA A 51 6.31 23.72 -11.34
N GLU A 52 7.61 23.82 -11.59
CA GLU A 52 8.22 24.86 -12.42
C GLU A 52 8.91 24.19 -13.60
N ILE A 53 8.53 24.58 -14.82
CA ILE A 53 9.09 24.05 -16.06
C ILE A 53 9.89 25.18 -16.70
N PHE A 54 11.20 24.97 -16.83
CA PHE A 54 12.10 25.94 -17.42
C PHE A 54 12.19 25.77 -18.95
N PRO A 55 12.50 26.85 -19.70
CA PRO A 55 12.65 26.78 -21.16
C PRO A 55 13.76 25.83 -21.66
N ASP A 56 14.73 25.50 -20.81
CA ASP A 56 15.81 24.54 -21.10
C ASP A 56 15.39 23.07 -20.90
N GLY A 57 14.13 22.83 -20.52
CA GLY A 57 13.57 21.50 -20.28
C GLY A 57 13.79 20.97 -18.86
N ASN A 58 14.45 21.72 -17.97
CA ASN A 58 14.52 21.33 -16.56
C ASN A 58 13.16 21.52 -15.88
N ILE A 59 12.77 20.54 -15.08
CA ILE A 59 11.51 20.56 -14.33
C ILE A 59 11.83 20.43 -12.84
N ILE A 60 11.42 21.41 -12.05
CA ILE A 60 11.53 21.39 -10.59
C ILE A 60 10.13 21.12 -10.03
N ILE A 61 10.01 20.07 -9.22
CA ILE A 61 8.78 19.74 -8.52
C ILE A 61 9.05 19.74 -7.02
N MET A 62 8.38 20.63 -6.30
CA MET A 62 8.38 20.68 -4.84
C MET A 62 7.05 20.13 -4.35
N THR A 63 7.06 19.08 -3.54
CA THR A 63 5.83 18.41 -3.09
C THR A 63 5.98 17.84 -1.69
N ALA A 64 4.87 17.84 -0.93
CA ALA A 64 4.77 17.14 0.35
C ALA A 64 4.69 15.62 0.13
N SER A 65 5.84 14.99 -0.15
CA SER A 65 5.95 13.55 -0.42
C SER A 65 7.05 12.88 0.40
N GLN A 66 6.81 11.65 0.83
CA GLN A 66 7.79 10.80 1.51
C GLN A 66 8.71 10.03 0.54
N ALA A 67 8.41 10.06 -0.77
CA ALA A 67 9.10 9.26 -1.78
C ALA A 67 9.50 10.08 -3.02
N PRO A 68 10.43 11.05 -2.88
CA PRO A 68 10.77 11.99 -3.96
C PRO A 68 11.33 11.30 -5.22
N PHE A 69 12.13 10.23 -5.07
CA PHE A 69 12.68 9.50 -6.22
C PHE A 69 11.62 8.70 -6.99
N MET A 70 10.61 8.15 -6.28
CA MET A 70 9.49 7.49 -6.93
C MET A 70 8.62 8.50 -7.67
N ALA A 71 8.36 9.66 -7.05
CA ALA A 71 7.64 10.75 -7.71
C ALA A 71 8.36 11.16 -9.01
N LYS A 72 9.68 11.40 -8.96
CA LYS A 72 10.48 11.71 -10.16
C LYS A 72 10.33 10.64 -11.24
N ARG A 73 10.47 9.36 -10.88
CA ARG A 73 10.35 8.25 -11.83
C ARG A 73 8.97 8.18 -12.46
N LEU A 74 7.91 8.23 -11.66
CA LEU A 74 6.54 8.14 -12.16
C LEU A 74 6.17 9.32 -13.06
N ILE A 75 6.65 10.52 -12.74
CA ILE A 75 6.45 11.69 -13.59
C ILE A 75 7.15 11.50 -14.95
N ALA A 76 8.37 10.98 -15.00
CA ALA A 76 9.00 10.61 -16.27
C ALA A 76 8.18 9.52 -16.99
N ASP A 77 7.86 8.41 -16.33
CA ASP A 77 7.09 7.31 -16.94
C ASP A 77 5.73 7.77 -17.52
N TYR A 78 5.09 8.80 -16.93
CA TYR A 78 3.81 9.35 -17.40
C TYR A 78 3.93 10.43 -18.47
N PHE A 79 5.02 11.21 -18.50
CA PHE A 79 5.14 12.40 -19.35
C PHE A 79 6.27 12.34 -20.40
N GLY A 80 7.19 11.37 -20.32
CA GLY A 80 8.24 11.09 -21.32
C GLY A 80 9.66 11.08 -20.76
#